data_AF-A0A7S4IDU4-F1
#
_entry.id   AF-A0A7S4IDU4-F1
#
_cell.length_a   1.000
_cell.length_b   1.000
_cell.length_c   1.000
_cell.angle_alpha   90.00
_cell.angle_beta   90.00
_cell.angle_gamma   90.00
#
_symmetry.space_group_name_H-M   'P 1'
#
loop_
_entity.id
_entity.type
_entity.pdbx_description
1 polymer ?
#
loop_
_entity_poly.entity_id
_entity_poly.type
_entity_poly.pdbx_seq_one_letter_code
_entity_poly.pdbx_strand_id
1 'polypeptide(L)'
;LARIRQPCARSLSSGAVGSVQQTGGTLGPVQKPDDVSTLRLYKDCMRLTYHIAAHSSKGEAMRAMIRSNFKAQVHVTDPQEISRLKMQAIVGLQNYVVFEQTGKAMAKRGAGKDRSE
;
A
#
# COMPACT_ATOMS: atom_id res chain seq x y z
N LEU A 1 -30.11 -16.29 -38.89
CA LEU A 1 -29.09 -17.21 -38.34
C LEU A 1 -27.71 -16.58 -38.56
N ALA A 2 -27.25 -15.73 -37.64
CA ALA A 2 -25.95 -15.06 -37.74
C ALA A 2 -24.96 -15.73 -36.77
N ARG A 3 -23.86 -16.28 -37.32
CA ARG A 3 -22.68 -16.71 -36.55
C ARG A 3 -21.56 -15.68 -36.74
N ILE A 4 -21.22 -15.01 -35.65
CA ILE A 4 -19.87 -14.82 -35.06
C ILE A 4 -18.67 -14.80 -36.04
N ARG A 5 -17.99 -13.64 -36.14
CA ARG A 5 -16.59 -13.46 -35.65
C ARG A 5 -16.12 -12.01 -35.79
N GLN A 6 -15.45 -11.53 -34.74
CA GLN A 6 -14.64 -10.31 -34.70
C GLN A 6 -13.48 -10.37 -35.70
N PRO A 7 -12.84 -9.22 -35.98
CA PRO A 7 -11.55 -9.00 -35.30
C PRO A 7 -11.34 -7.59 -34.75
N CYS A 8 -10.48 -7.55 -33.74
CA CYS A 8 -9.85 -6.39 -33.13
C CYS A 8 -9.37 -5.33 -34.13
N ALA A 9 -9.65 -4.05 -33.85
CA ALA A 9 -8.79 -2.93 -34.22
C ALA A 9 -9.06 -1.76 -33.24
N ARG A 10 -8.37 -1.79 -32.10
CA ARG A 10 -8.37 -0.71 -31.11
C ARG A 10 -7.31 0.30 -31.54
N SER A 11 -7.76 1.37 -32.21
CA SER A 11 -6.93 2.54 -32.47
C SER A 11 -6.62 3.24 -31.15
N LEU A 12 -5.36 3.19 -30.73
CA LEU A 12 -4.82 3.91 -29.57
C LEU A 12 -4.03 5.10 -30.11
N SER A 13 -4.68 6.25 -30.20
CA SER A 13 -4.00 7.54 -30.40
C SER A 13 -3.39 8.00 -29.08
N SER A 14 -2.07 8.05 -29.12
CA SER A 14 -1.10 8.66 -28.21
C SER A 14 -1.65 9.83 -27.38
N GLY A 15 -1.63 9.65 -26.06
CA GLY A 15 -1.90 10.70 -25.08
C GLY A 15 -0.96 10.50 -23.90
N ALA A 16 0.05 11.37 -23.85
CA ALA A 16 0.87 11.74 -22.69
C ALA A 16 1.25 10.62 -21.70
N VAL A 17 2.51 10.21 -21.79
CA VAL A 17 3.27 9.53 -20.74
C VAL A 17 3.29 10.37 -19.45
N GLY A 18 2.25 10.22 -18.63
CA GLY A 18 2.28 10.66 -17.24
C GLY A 18 3.30 9.82 -16.49
N SER A 19 4.32 10.47 -15.94
CA SER A 19 5.39 9.85 -15.17
C SER A 19 4.81 9.01 -14.03
N VAL A 20 4.84 7.70 -14.19
CA VAL A 20 4.66 6.78 -13.09
C VAL A 20 5.92 6.84 -12.26
N GLN A 21 5.91 7.69 -11.22
CA GLN A 21 6.93 7.64 -10.18
C GLN A 21 6.78 6.29 -9.46
N GLN A 22 7.60 5.34 -9.90
CA GLN A 22 8.09 4.25 -9.08
C GLN A 22 8.78 4.88 -7.87
N THR A 23 8.20 4.69 -6.69
CA THR A 23 8.96 4.76 -5.44
C THR A 23 9.06 3.35 -4.91
N GLY A 24 9.96 2.59 -5.54
CA GLY A 24 10.59 1.45 -4.90
C GLY A 24 11.57 1.95 -3.85
N GLY A 25 11.48 1.36 -2.65
CA GLY A 25 12.61 1.11 -1.75
C GLY A 25 13.63 2.23 -1.56
N THR A 26 13.24 3.34 -0.96
CA THR A 26 14.17 4.20 -0.22
C THR A 26 13.49 4.61 1.08
N LEU A 27 14.17 4.42 2.21
CA LEU A 27 13.82 5.08 3.48
C LEU A 27 14.08 6.57 3.28
N GLY A 28 13.15 7.21 2.56
CA GLY A 28 13.19 8.62 2.23
C GLY A 28 12.72 9.51 3.39
N PRO A 29 12.94 10.83 3.27
CA PRO A 29 12.62 11.81 4.30
C PRO A 29 11.16 11.71 4.75
N VAL A 30 10.90 12.01 6.03
CA VAL A 30 9.57 12.03 6.66
C VAL A 30 8.57 12.68 5.71
N GLN A 31 7.73 11.87 5.07
CA GLN A 31 6.68 12.33 4.18
C GLN A 31 5.75 13.22 5.00
N LYS A 32 5.66 14.50 4.67
CA LYS A 32 4.74 15.40 5.37
C LYS A 32 3.31 14.93 5.03
N PRO A 33 2.40 14.86 6.01
CA PRO A 33 1.05 14.34 5.78
C PRO A 33 0.27 15.12 4.70
N ASP A 34 0.66 16.36 4.44
CA ASP A 34 0.03 17.22 3.43
C ASP A 34 0.38 16.81 1.99
N ASP A 35 1.60 16.28 1.75
CA ASP A 35 2.07 15.88 0.42
C ASP A 35 1.43 14.56 -0.04
N VAL A 36 0.96 13.74 0.90
CA VAL A 36 0.37 12.43 0.61
C VAL A 36 -1.12 12.57 0.29
N SER A 37 -1.48 12.22 -0.94
CA SER A 37 -2.88 12.09 -1.34
C SER A 37 -3.59 10.96 -0.58
N THR A 38 -4.77 11.24 -0.04
CA THR A 38 -5.60 10.29 0.71
C THR A 38 -5.92 9.02 -0.10
N LEU A 39 -6.13 9.17 -1.41
CA LEU A 39 -6.37 8.04 -2.33
C LEU A 39 -5.13 7.14 -2.45
N ARG A 40 -3.94 7.73 -2.47
CA ARG A 40 -2.70 6.96 -2.55
C ARG A 40 -2.48 6.19 -1.24
N LEU A 41 -2.68 6.85 -0.11
CA LEU A 41 -2.56 6.26 1.21
C LEU A 41 -3.49 5.06 1.39
N TYR A 42 -4.76 5.20 0.98
CA TYR A 42 -5.73 4.09 0.99
C TYR A 42 -5.26 2.89 0.16
N LYS A 43 -4.76 3.13 -1.06
CA LYS A 43 -4.26 2.07 -1.95
C LYS A 43 -3.05 1.36 -1.35
N ASP A 44 -2.15 2.10 -0.72
CA ASP A 44 -0.96 1.54 -0.09
C ASP A 44 -1.32 0.69 1.14
N CYS A 45 -2.29 1.12 1.96
CA CYS A 45 -2.87 0.29 3.02
C CYS A 45 -3.51 -1.00 2.49
N MET A 46 -4.29 -0.92 1.39
CA MET A 46 -4.88 -2.11 0.77
C MET A 46 -3.82 -3.08 0.25
N ARG A 47 -2.82 -2.58 -0.48
CA ARG A 47 -1.69 -3.41 -0.97
C ARG A 47 -0.98 -4.11 0.17
N LEU A 48 -0.78 -3.41 1.29
CA LEU A 48 -0.15 -3.97 2.47
C LEU A 48 -0.94 -5.15 3.03
N THR A 49 -2.26 -5.00 3.18
CA THR A 49 -3.08 -6.10 3.70
C THR A 49 -3.08 -7.33 2.79
N TYR A 50 -2.99 -7.15 1.48
CA TYR A 50 -2.82 -8.26 0.54
C TYR A 50 -1.45 -8.93 0.68
N HIS A 51 -0.40 -8.16 0.95
CA HIS A 51 0.93 -8.71 1.19
C HIS A 51 0.98 -9.55 2.47
N ILE A 52 0.34 -9.07 3.54
CA ILE A 52 0.34 -9.74 4.85
C ILE A 52 -0.48 -11.03 4.84
N ALA A 53 -1.69 -10.98 4.27
CA ALA A 53 -2.71 -11.97 4.57
C ALA A 53 -3.48 -12.45 3.32
N ALA A 54 -3.06 -12.05 2.12
CA ALA A 54 -3.64 -12.43 0.83
C ALA A 54 -5.18 -12.51 0.86
N HIS A 55 -5.77 -13.65 0.52
CA HIS A 55 -7.21 -13.90 0.53
C HIS A 55 -7.71 -14.64 1.78
N SER A 56 -6.97 -14.57 2.90
CA SER A 56 -7.43 -15.16 4.16
C SER A 56 -8.57 -14.37 4.79
N SER A 57 -9.33 -15.03 5.67
CA SER A 57 -10.36 -14.40 6.51
C SER A 57 -9.81 -13.25 7.36
N LYS A 58 -8.59 -13.40 7.88
CA LYS A 58 -7.86 -12.33 8.59
C LYS A 58 -7.59 -11.13 7.67
N GLY A 59 -7.17 -11.38 6.43
CA GLY A 59 -6.95 -10.33 5.44
C GLY A 59 -8.23 -9.58 5.07
N GLU A 60 -9.36 -10.28 4.98
CA GLU A 60 -10.67 -9.64 4.77
C GLU A 60 -11.07 -8.75 5.93
N ALA A 61 -10.90 -9.21 7.17
CA ALA A 61 -11.16 -8.41 8.37
C ALA A 61 -10.31 -7.14 8.40
N MET A 62 -9.01 -7.24 8.08
CA MET A 62 -8.12 -6.08 7.98
C MET A 62 -8.57 -5.09 6.91
N ARG A 63 -8.95 -5.59 5.71
CA ARG A 63 -9.47 -4.74 4.63
C ARG A 63 -10.79 -4.05 5.02
N ALA A 64 -11.68 -4.77 5.69
CA ALA A 64 -12.95 -4.21 6.17
C ALA A 64 -12.72 -3.12 7.21
N MET A 65 -11.79 -3.33 8.15
CA MET A 65 -11.41 -2.35 9.16
C MET A 65 -10.86 -1.06 8.55
N ILE A 66 -9.98 -1.18 7.55
CA ILE A 66 -9.42 -0.01 6.85
C ILE A 66 -10.53 0.74 6.10
N ARG A 67 -11.40 0.03 5.37
CA ARG A 67 -12.56 0.66 4.69
C ARG A 67 -13.44 1.41 5.68
N SER A 68 -13.70 0.81 6.84
CA SER A 68 -14.53 1.42 7.89
C SER A 68 -13.90 2.70 8.43
N ASN A 69 -12.60 2.69 8.74
CA ASN A 69 -11.89 3.88 9.24
C ASN A 69 -11.94 5.05 8.24
N PHE A 70 -11.62 4.78 6.98
CA PHE A 70 -11.66 5.83 5.94
C PHE A 70 -13.08 6.33 5.69
N LYS A 71 -14.09 5.46 5.80
CA LYS A 71 -15.50 5.86 5.69
C LYS A 71 -15.95 6.71 6.87
N ALA A 72 -15.54 6.38 8.10
CA ALA A 72 -15.90 7.12 9.29
C ALA A 72 -15.34 8.55 9.29
N GLN A 73 -14.17 8.74 8.68
CA GLN A 73 -13.44 10.02 8.65
C GLN A 73 -13.72 10.85 7.39
N VAL A 74 -14.65 10.42 6.52
CA VAL A 74 -14.93 11.09 5.23
C VAL A 74 -15.50 12.50 5.38
N HIS A 75 -16.14 12.80 6.52
CA HIS A 75 -16.79 14.08 6.80
C HIS A 75 -15.88 15.07 7.55
N VAL A 76 -14.63 14.70 7.82
CA VAL A 76 -13.67 15.59 8.49
C VAL A 76 -13.20 16.64 7.49
N THR A 77 -13.49 17.92 7.80
CA THR A 77 -13.12 19.07 6.95
C THR A 77 -11.95 19.86 7.53
N ASP A 78 -11.62 19.65 8.81
CA ASP A 78 -10.53 20.37 9.47
C ASP A 78 -9.15 19.88 8.96
N PRO A 79 -8.30 20.78 8.43
CA PRO A 79 -7.00 20.39 7.88
C PRO A 79 -6.06 19.79 8.92
N GLN A 80 -6.10 20.24 10.18
CA GLN A 80 -5.22 19.69 11.22
C GLN A 80 -5.58 18.24 11.54
N GLU A 81 -6.88 17.96 11.69
CA GLU A 81 -7.34 16.61 11.95
C GLU A 81 -7.05 15.67 10.76
N ILE A 82 -7.26 16.12 9.52
CA ILE A 82 -6.90 15.33 8.32
C ILE A 82 -5.41 14.96 8.34
N SER A 83 -4.53 15.92 8.65
CA SER A 83 -3.09 15.67 8.67
C SER A 83 -2.69 14.75 9.83
N ARG A 84 -3.35 14.84 10.98
CA ARG A 84 -3.20 13.89 12.10
C ARG A 84 -3.58 12.47 11.69
N LEU A 85 -4.74 12.30 11.04
CA LEU A 85 -5.25 11.00 10.59
C LEU A 85 -4.33 10.36 9.54
N LYS A 86 -3.86 11.16 8.57
CA LYS A 86 -2.88 10.69 7.58
C LYS A 86 -1.58 10.24 8.25
N MET A 87 -1.08 11.02 9.21
CA MET A 87 0.14 10.69 9.95
C MET A 87 0.00 9.36 10.69
N GLN A 88 -1.13 9.12 11.36
CA GLN A 88 -1.37 7.84 12.03
C GLN A 88 -1.32 6.65 11.07
N ALA A 89 -1.94 6.79 9.89
CA ALA A 89 -1.89 5.74 8.86
C ALA A 89 -0.47 5.54 8.28
N ILE A 90 0.27 6.63 8.03
CA ILE A 90 1.66 6.57 7.54
C ILE A 90 2.56 5.83 8.55
N VAL A 91 2.46 6.17 9.83
CA VAL A 91 3.21 5.51 10.91
C VAL A 91 2.85 4.02 10.98
N GLY A 92 1.55 3.68 10.85
CA GLY A 92 1.11 2.29 10.79
C GLY A 92 1.74 1.49 9.64
N LEU A 93 1.83 2.09 8.44
CA LEU A 93 2.50 1.49 7.29
C LEU A 93 4.01 1.30 7.53
N GLN A 94 4.67 2.34 8.05
CA GLN A 94 6.12 2.32 8.32
C GLN A 94 6.47 1.26 9.37
N ASN A 95 5.70 1.17 10.45
CA ASN A 95 5.90 0.18 11.50
C ASN A 95 5.88 -1.25 10.94
N TYR A 96 4.96 -1.54 10.02
CA TYR A 96 4.92 -2.84 9.36
C TYR A 96 6.13 -3.07 8.44
N VAL A 97 6.51 -2.09 7.63
CA VAL A 97 7.66 -2.22 6.71
C VAL A 97 8.95 -2.49 7.50
N VAL A 98 9.15 -1.79 8.61
CA VAL A 98 10.30 -2.00 9.51
C VAL A 98 10.24 -3.39 10.16
N PHE A 99 9.06 -3.83 10.62
CA PHE A 99 8.88 -5.18 11.18
C PHE A 99 9.25 -6.28 10.16
N GLU A 100 8.79 -6.16 8.92
CA GLU A 100 9.14 -7.10 7.84
C GLU A 100 10.65 -7.12 7.54
N GLN A 101 11.28 -5.94 7.50
CA GLN A 101 12.71 -5.83 7.21
C GLN A 101 13.56 -6.40 8.35
N THR A 102 13.19 -6.10 9.61
CA THR A 102 13.90 -6.60 10.79
C THR A 102 13.71 -8.10 10.97
N GLY A 103 12.52 -8.64 10.73
CA GLY A 103 12.27 -10.10 10.73
C GLY A 103 13.17 -10.85 9.74
N LYS A 104 13.29 -10.33 8.51
CA LYS A 104 14.18 -10.91 7.48
C LYS A 104 15.66 -10.77 7.84
N ALA A 105 16.07 -9.64 8.42
CA ALA A 105 17.45 -9.43 8.86
C ALA A 105 17.84 -10.37 10.02
N MET A 106 16.94 -10.59 10.98
CA MET A 106 17.17 -11.49 12.11
C MET A 106 17.21 -12.95 11.66
N ALA A 107 16.31 -13.38 10.76
CA ALA A 107 16.37 -14.72 10.16
C ALA A 107 17.70 -14.97 9.43
N LYS A 108 18.21 -13.97 8.70
CA LYS A 108 19.51 -14.06 8.01
C LYS A 108 20.70 -14.12 8.97
N ARG A 109 20.62 -13.48 10.15
CA ARG A 109 21.68 -13.50 11.17
C ARG A 109 21.65 -14.78 12.03
N GLY A 110 20.48 -15.36 12.27
CA GLY A 110 20.32 -16.63 12.99
C GLY A 110 20.84 -17.84 12.21
N ALA A 111 20.77 -17.82 10.87
CA ALA A 111 21.27 -18.90 10.01
C ALA A 111 22.81 -19.04 9.96
N GLY A 112 23.57 -18.18 10.66
CA GLY A 112 25.03 -18.21 10.71
C GLY A 112 25.63 -18.69 12.05
N LYS A 113 24.82 -19.13 13.03
CA LYS A 113 25.27 -19.51 14.38
C LYS A 113 25.25 -21.03 14.65
N ASP A 114 25.23 -21.85 13.59
CA ASP A 114 25.34 -23.31 13.70
C ASP A 114 26.50 -23.80 12.82
N ARG A 115 27.73 -23.53 13.28
CA ARG A 115 28.99 -24.17 12.89
C ARG A 115 30.11 -23.51 13.68
N SER A 116 30.46 -24.14 14.80
CA SER A 116 31.83 -24.34 15.31
C SER A 116 31.73 -24.93 16.71
N GLU A 117 32.06 -26.23 16.75
CA GLU A 117 32.66 -27.07 17.81
C GLU A 117 32.47 -26.72 19.30
#